data_AF-A0A7C6YP36-F1
#
_entry.id   AF-A0A7C6YP36-F1
#
_cell.length_a   1.000
_cell.length_b   1.000
_cell.length_c   1.000
_cell.angle_alpha   90.00
_cell.angle_beta   90.00
_cell.angle_gamma   90.00
#
_symmetry.space_group_name_H-M   'P 1'
#
loop_
_entity.id
_entity.type
_entity.pdbx_description
1 polymer ?
#
loop_
_entity_poly.entity_id
_entity_poly.type
_entity_poly.pdbx_seq_one_letter_code
_entity_poly.pdbx_strand_id
1 'polypeptide(L)'
;MSRFNLLAEPWIWVITDEKGSSEQVSLIQCFQNAPEYKQLAGEVQMQNFAILRLLLAVLHTVFSRFDAQGRPYPYLELDEKHRQLAELDEDDLEEHQDNLMLTWEGLWNRKSLPEIVVEYLHIWQDRFYLFDNEHPFYQVTQEELLKRPIKAGRGGNPTEVEPKTINRTISESGNKVALFSPRYETGGNKNRLNEAELARWLILYQGVVGTGDKARYEEFEGTNSKGWIYDIGGIALRGRNLFETLLLNLVLLHPEEAYQTTIQRPC
;
A
#
# COMPACT_ATOMS: atom_id res chain seq x y z
N MET A 1 10.18 16.00 -13.90
CA MET A 1 10.46 16.50 -12.53
C MET A 1 9.56 15.74 -11.60
N SER A 2 10.12 15.08 -10.60
CA SER A 2 9.38 14.27 -9.63
C SER A 2 8.49 15.18 -8.78
N ARG A 3 7.23 14.79 -8.56
CA ARG A 3 6.21 15.59 -7.86
C ARG A 3 5.37 14.71 -6.96
N PHE A 4 4.92 15.29 -5.85
CA PHE A 4 3.99 14.71 -4.89
C PHE A 4 4.56 13.44 -4.23
N ASN A 5 5.48 13.62 -3.30
CA ASN A 5 6.10 12.50 -2.58
C ASN A 5 5.21 12.08 -1.40
N LEU A 6 4.73 10.84 -1.42
CA LEU A 6 3.80 10.29 -0.43
C LEU A 6 4.39 10.24 0.99
N LEU A 7 5.72 10.32 1.15
CA LEU A 7 6.37 10.36 2.45
C LEU A 7 6.17 11.69 3.17
N ALA A 8 6.10 12.80 2.44
CA ALA A 8 6.10 14.15 2.99
C ALA A 8 4.78 14.91 2.74
N GLU A 9 4.13 14.66 1.61
CA GLU A 9 2.86 15.32 1.27
C GLU A 9 1.69 14.70 2.06
N PRO A 10 0.70 15.48 2.51
CA PRO A 10 -0.47 14.95 3.19
C PRO A 10 -1.42 14.27 2.20
N TRP A 11 -1.74 12.99 2.44
CA TRP A 11 -2.66 12.24 1.58
C TRP A 11 -3.43 11.12 2.28
N ILE A 12 -3.05 10.72 3.49
CA ILE A 12 -3.75 9.70 4.27
C ILE A 12 -4.75 10.39 5.20
N TRP A 13 -6.03 10.08 5.07
CA TRP A 13 -7.04 10.56 6.01
C TRP A 13 -7.01 9.77 7.32
N VAL A 14 -6.99 10.49 8.44
CA VAL A 14 -7.04 9.93 9.79
C VAL A 14 -8.08 10.65 10.63
N ILE A 15 -8.67 9.96 11.61
CA ILE A 15 -9.47 10.60 12.68
C ILE A 15 -8.54 10.92 13.85
N THR A 16 -8.58 12.15 14.34
CA THR A 16 -7.69 12.66 15.38
C THR A 16 -8.31 12.67 16.78
N ASP A 17 -9.65 12.62 16.87
CA ASP A 17 -10.33 12.68 18.16
C ASP A 17 -11.64 11.86 18.19
N GLU A 18 -12.26 11.77 19.37
CA GLU A 18 -13.54 11.09 19.58
C GLU A 18 -14.74 11.84 18.97
N LYS A 19 -14.55 13.10 18.55
CA LYS A 19 -15.59 13.91 17.91
C LYS A 19 -15.66 13.64 16.40
N GLY A 20 -14.71 12.88 15.87
CA GLY A 20 -14.63 12.58 14.45
C GLY A 20 -13.92 13.66 13.64
N SER A 21 -13.14 14.53 14.28
CA SER A 21 -12.25 15.45 13.57
C SER A 21 -11.28 14.66 12.71
N SER A 22 -11.08 15.09 11.47
CA SER A 22 -10.21 14.40 10.52
C SER A 22 -9.23 15.36 9.86
N GLU A 23 -8.05 14.82 9.51
CA GLU A 23 -7.03 15.54 8.77
C GLU A 23 -6.31 14.61 7.78
N GLN A 24 -5.64 15.20 6.80
CA GLN A 24 -4.73 14.48 5.92
C GLN A 24 -3.31 14.58 6.44
N VAL A 25 -2.64 13.44 6.52
CA VAL A 25 -1.25 13.32 6.98
C VAL A 25 -0.41 12.61 5.93
N SER A 26 0.89 12.85 5.96
CA SER A 26 1.86 12.13 5.14
C SER A 26 2.10 10.71 5.65
N LEU A 27 2.78 9.86 4.87
CA LEU A 27 3.13 8.51 5.32
C LEU A 27 4.04 8.53 6.55
N ILE A 28 5.00 9.45 6.62
CA ILE A 28 5.89 9.60 7.79
C ILE A 28 5.09 10.03 9.02
N GLN A 29 4.26 11.07 8.89
CA GLN A 29 3.41 11.53 10.00
C GLN A 29 2.43 10.46 10.48
N CYS A 30 1.91 9.63 9.56
CA CYS A 30 1.04 8.50 9.88
C CYS A 30 1.73 7.52 10.83
N PHE A 31 2.98 7.13 10.54
CA PHE A 31 3.74 6.21 11.40
C PHE A 31 4.21 6.86 12.70
N GLN A 32 4.76 8.09 12.65
CA GLN A 32 5.28 8.79 13.83
C GLN A 32 4.19 9.06 14.87
N ASN A 33 2.99 9.44 14.43
CA ASN A 33 1.88 9.82 15.30
C ASN A 33 0.77 8.75 15.35
N ALA A 34 1.05 7.51 14.93
CA ALA A 34 0.07 6.41 14.93
C ALA A 34 -0.68 6.22 16.28
N PRO A 35 -0.07 6.46 17.46
CA PRO A 35 -0.80 6.36 18.73
C PRO A 35 -1.85 7.46 18.95
N GLU A 36 -1.71 8.60 18.28
CA GLU A 36 -2.58 9.78 18.42
C GLU A 36 -3.83 9.68 17.53
N TYR A 37 -3.74 8.95 16.41
CA TYR A 37 -4.86 8.79 15.49
C TYR A 37 -5.77 7.63 15.90
N LYS A 38 -7.08 7.82 15.82
CA LYS A 38 -8.08 6.79 16.18
C LYS A 38 -8.19 5.68 15.14
N GLN A 39 -8.18 6.04 13.86
CA GLN A 39 -8.31 5.12 12.72
C GLN A 39 -8.08 5.84 11.40
N LEU A 40 -7.92 5.08 10.32
CA LEU A 40 -7.98 5.58 8.94
C LEU A 40 -9.40 6.08 8.60
N ALA A 41 -9.48 7.11 7.77
CA ALA A 41 -10.71 7.86 7.50
C ALA A 41 -10.89 8.19 6.01
N GLY A 42 -10.44 7.29 5.14
CA GLY A 42 -10.62 7.36 3.69
C GLY A 42 -12.08 7.42 3.26
N GLU A 43 -12.31 7.85 2.01
CA GLU A 43 -13.66 8.14 1.50
C GLU A 43 -14.60 6.93 1.52
N VAL A 44 -14.05 5.71 1.48
CA VAL A 44 -14.78 4.45 1.60
C VAL A 44 -13.99 3.42 2.42
N GLN A 45 -14.67 2.48 3.07
CA GLN A 45 -14.01 1.47 3.93
C GLN A 45 -13.02 0.57 3.18
N MET A 46 -13.27 0.26 1.91
CA MET A 46 -12.33 -0.51 1.09
C MET A 46 -11.00 0.22 0.89
N GLN A 47 -11.02 1.55 0.81
CA GLN A 47 -9.82 2.36 0.70
C GLN A 47 -9.00 2.31 2.00
N ASN A 48 -9.66 2.37 3.16
CA ASN A 48 -9.00 2.16 4.46
C ASN A 48 -8.31 0.79 4.52
N PHE A 49 -8.97 -0.25 4.04
CA PHE A 49 -8.40 -1.60 4.02
C PHE A 49 -7.17 -1.69 3.09
N ALA A 50 -7.22 -1.07 1.91
CA ALA A 50 -6.10 -1.04 0.99
C ALA A 50 -4.91 -0.24 1.55
N ILE A 51 -5.17 0.91 2.18
CA ILE A 51 -4.14 1.72 2.85
C ILE A 51 -3.55 0.98 4.04
N LEU A 52 -4.37 0.31 4.86
CA LEU A 52 -3.88 -0.52 5.98
C LEU A 52 -2.88 -1.57 5.48
N ARG A 53 -3.18 -2.25 4.37
CA ARG A 53 -2.28 -3.24 3.77
C ARG A 53 -0.96 -2.63 3.28
N LEU A 54 -0.99 -1.42 2.71
CA LEU A 54 0.23 -0.69 2.34
C LEU A 54 1.07 -0.37 3.59
N LEU A 55 0.44 0.14 4.65
CA LEU A 55 1.13 0.43 5.92
C LEU A 55 1.76 -0.84 6.51
N LEU A 56 1.02 -1.95 6.53
CA LEU A 56 1.50 -3.24 6.99
C LEU A 56 2.66 -3.75 6.12
N ALA A 57 2.61 -3.58 4.80
CA ALA A 57 3.71 -4.00 3.92
C ALA A 57 5.03 -3.30 4.27
N VAL A 58 4.99 -2.01 4.60
CA VAL A 58 6.16 -1.27 5.10
C VAL A 58 6.63 -1.88 6.43
N LEU A 59 5.72 -2.09 7.39
CA LEU A 59 6.07 -2.61 8.72
C LEU A 59 6.63 -4.05 8.66
N HIS A 60 6.03 -4.95 7.87
CA HIS A 60 6.54 -6.30 7.65
C HIS A 60 7.95 -6.26 7.07
N THR A 61 8.20 -5.38 6.11
CA THR A 61 9.50 -5.25 5.46
C THR A 61 10.58 -4.75 6.42
N VAL A 62 10.24 -3.81 7.30
CA VAL A 62 11.15 -3.29 8.32
C VAL A 62 11.39 -4.35 9.39
N PHE A 63 10.34 -4.88 10.01
CA PHE A 63 10.48 -5.78 11.16
C PHE A 63 10.78 -7.23 10.81
N SER A 64 10.84 -7.60 9.53
CA SER A 64 11.50 -8.84 9.13
C SER A 64 13.04 -8.73 9.16
N ARG A 65 13.58 -7.52 9.31
CA ARG A 65 15.03 -7.24 9.23
C ARG A 65 15.59 -6.59 10.50
N PHE A 66 14.76 -5.82 11.20
CA PHE A 66 15.13 -5.03 12.37
C PHE A 66 14.28 -5.39 13.58
N ASP A 67 14.89 -5.37 14.77
CA ASP A 67 14.21 -5.55 16.05
C ASP A 67 13.40 -4.30 16.47
N ALA A 68 12.72 -4.39 17.62
CA ALA A 68 11.92 -3.29 18.17
C ALA A 68 12.75 -2.06 18.61
N GLN A 69 14.08 -2.20 18.65
CA GLN A 69 15.04 -1.13 18.93
C GLN A 69 15.64 -0.54 17.65
N GLY A 70 15.31 -1.09 16.48
CA GLY A 70 15.83 -0.67 15.18
C GLY A 70 17.20 -1.24 14.84
N ARG A 71 17.63 -2.31 15.52
CA ARG A 71 18.90 -2.99 15.21
C ARG A 71 18.64 -4.14 14.24
N PRO A 72 19.49 -4.34 13.22
CA PRO A 72 19.34 -5.48 12.33
C PRO A 72 19.54 -6.80 13.10
N TYR A 73 18.83 -7.84 12.71
CA TYR A 73 19.08 -9.17 13.27
C TYR A 73 20.49 -9.66 12.91
N PRO A 74 21.25 -10.25 13.86
CA PRO A 74 22.70 -10.45 13.72
C PRO A 74 23.09 -11.43 12.62
N TYR A 75 22.21 -12.37 12.27
CA TYR A 75 22.40 -13.38 11.22
C TYR A 75 21.94 -12.89 9.83
N LEU A 76 21.34 -11.69 9.72
CA LEU A 76 20.92 -11.16 8.42
C LEU A 76 21.99 -10.25 7.81
N GLU A 77 22.38 -10.56 6.58
CA GLU A 77 23.19 -9.66 5.77
C GLU A 77 22.31 -8.67 5.01
N LEU A 78 22.47 -7.37 5.31
CA LEU A 78 21.75 -6.28 4.67
C LEU A 78 22.69 -5.40 3.84
N ASP A 79 22.20 -4.92 2.70
CA ASP A 79 22.91 -3.91 1.90
C ASP A 79 22.64 -2.47 2.37
N GLU A 80 23.24 -1.50 1.67
CA GLU A 80 23.08 -0.06 1.93
C GLU A 80 21.63 0.43 1.81
N LYS A 81 20.76 -0.30 1.10
CA LYS A 81 19.32 -0.02 0.98
C LYS A 81 18.46 -0.82 1.96
N HIS A 82 19.09 -1.44 2.96
CA HIS A 82 18.46 -2.32 3.94
C HIS A 82 17.71 -3.50 3.29
N ARG A 83 18.22 -4.00 2.17
CA ARG A 83 17.73 -5.23 1.53
C ARG A 83 18.50 -6.41 2.06
N GLN A 84 17.78 -7.45 2.41
CA GLN A 84 18.36 -8.74 2.75
C GLN A 84 18.98 -9.38 1.51
N LEU A 85 20.23 -9.82 1.63
CA LEU A 85 21.05 -10.29 0.51
C LEU A 85 20.85 -11.77 0.18
N ALA A 86 20.53 -12.59 1.18
CA ALA A 86 20.33 -14.02 1.05
C ALA A 86 19.09 -14.47 1.84
N GLU A 87 18.48 -15.59 1.42
CA GLU A 87 17.44 -16.25 2.20
C GLU A 87 17.98 -16.61 3.59
N LEU A 88 17.11 -16.70 4.60
CA LEU A 88 17.52 -17.05 5.96
C LEU A 88 18.08 -18.49 5.97
N ASP A 89 19.20 -18.70 6.65
CA ASP A 89 19.75 -20.04 6.86
C ASP A 89 18.77 -20.87 7.72
N GLU A 90 18.58 -22.14 7.38
CA GLU A 90 17.69 -23.03 8.13
C GLU A 90 18.19 -23.21 9.57
N ASP A 91 19.51 -23.13 9.79
CA ASP A 91 20.13 -23.21 11.12
C ASP A 91 19.77 -22.00 12.01
N ASP A 92 19.44 -20.85 11.42
CA ASP A 92 19.07 -19.61 12.12
C ASP A 92 17.54 -19.45 12.29
N LEU A 93 16.72 -20.35 11.72
CA LEU A 93 15.26 -20.21 11.66
C LEU A 93 14.61 -20.13 13.04
N GLU A 94 15.00 -21.01 13.97
CA GLU A 94 14.44 -21.05 15.33
C GLU A 94 14.72 -19.74 16.08
N GLU A 95 15.97 -19.26 16.01
CA GLU A 95 16.34 -17.97 16.61
C GLU A 95 15.58 -16.80 15.94
N HIS A 96 15.35 -16.88 14.64
CA HIS A 96 14.56 -15.87 13.93
C HIS A 96 13.10 -15.82 14.36
N GLN A 97 12.45 -16.97 14.51
CA GLN A 97 11.09 -17.05 15.02
C GLN A 97 10.97 -16.39 16.39
N ASP A 98 11.87 -16.73 17.32
CA ASP A 98 11.90 -16.15 18.66
C ASP A 98 12.11 -14.64 18.63
N ASN A 99 13.06 -14.17 17.81
CA ASN A 99 13.36 -12.75 17.66
C ASN A 99 12.20 -11.95 17.05
N LEU A 100 11.45 -12.50 16.09
CA LEU A 100 10.25 -11.87 15.53
C LEU A 100 9.15 -11.73 16.61
N MET A 101 8.95 -12.76 17.43
CA MET A 101 7.98 -12.73 18.54
C MET A 101 8.36 -11.69 19.60
N LEU A 102 9.64 -11.66 20.02
CA LEU A 102 10.17 -10.65 20.93
C LEU A 102 10.06 -9.24 20.35
N THR A 103 10.24 -9.10 19.03
CA THR A 103 10.08 -7.82 18.34
C THR A 103 8.63 -7.34 18.39
N TRP A 104 7.67 -8.21 18.11
CA TRP A 104 6.25 -7.86 18.22
C TRP A 104 5.88 -7.44 19.65
N GLU A 105 6.31 -8.21 20.66
CA GLU A 105 6.08 -7.89 22.07
C GLU A 105 6.74 -6.56 22.48
N GLY A 106 7.99 -6.34 22.03
CA GLY A 106 8.73 -5.11 22.29
C GLY A 106 8.03 -3.88 21.72
N LEU A 107 7.53 -3.97 20.49
CA LEU A 107 6.75 -2.90 19.86
C LEU A 107 5.44 -2.65 20.63
N TRP A 108 4.70 -3.70 20.97
CA TRP A 108 3.44 -3.59 21.72
C TRP A 108 3.62 -2.86 23.05
N ASN A 109 4.65 -3.24 23.82
CA ASN A 109 4.97 -2.63 25.10
C ASN A 109 5.43 -1.16 24.97
N ARG A 110 6.13 -0.83 23.88
CA ARG A 110 6.61 0.52 23.57
C ARG A 110 5.47 1.50 23.24
N LYS A 111 4.33 1.01 22.72
CA LYS A 111 3.15 1.83 22.33
C LYS A 111 3.43 2.89 21.26
N SER A 112 4.52 2.76 20.52
CA SER A 112 4.92 3.63 19.41
C SER A 112 5.83 2.86 18.47
N LEU A 113 5.94 3.31 17.22
CA LEU A 113 6.87 2.73 16.25
C LEU A 113 8.28 3.35 16.45
N PRO A 114 9.36 2.55 16.37
CA PRO A 114 10.73 3.04 16.39
C PRO A 114 11.11 3.81 15.12
N GLU A 115 12.13 4.66 15.24
CA GLU A 115 12.60 5.57 14.16
C GLU A 115 13.05 4.82 12.89
N ILE A 116 13.50 3.57 13.04
CA ILE A 116 13.93 2.71 11.91
C ILE A 116 12.89 2.62 10.78
N VAL A 117 11.59 2.75 11.10
CA VAL A 117 10.53 2.76 10.09
C VAL A 117 10.66 3.99 9.18
N VAL A 118 10.94 5.15 9.75
CA VAL A 118 11.12 6.42 9.03
C VAL A 118 12.47 6.45 8.32
N GLU A 119 13.53 5.96 8.95
CA GLU A 119 14.86 5.81 8.34
C GLU A 119 14.78 4.92 7.08
N TYR A 120 14.08 3.78 7.18
CA TYR A 120 13.85 2.89 6.04
C TYR A 120 13.12 3.62 4.90
N LEU A 121 12.06 4.37 5.19
CA LEU A 121 11.31 5.09 4.16
C LEU A 121 12.16 6.17 3.48
N HIS A 122 13.02 6.88 4.21
CA HIS A 122 13.92 7.89 3.61
C HIS A 122 14.91 7.28 2.62
N ILE A 123 15.45 6.09 2.90
CA ILE A 123 16.33 5.36 1.97
C ILE A 123 15.63 5.06 0.63
N TRP A 124 14.31 4.86 0.67
CA TRP A 124 13.48 4.52 -0.48
C TRP A 124 12.65 5.69 -1.01
N GLN A 125 12.97 6.93 -0.61
CA GLN A 125 12.19 8.12 -0.95
C GLN A 125 11.97 8.31 -2.46
N ASP A 126 12.93 7.90 -3.28
CA ASP A 126 12.87 7.94 -4.75
C ASP A 126 11.71 7.10 -5.33
N ARG A 127 11.24 6.09 -4.60
CA ARG A 127 10.14 5.18 -5.01
C ARG A 127 8.75 5.66 -4.60
N PHE A 128 8.65 6.72 -3.81
CA PHE A 128 7.38 7.22 -3.25
C PHE A 128 6.88 8.50 -3.93
N TYR A 129 7.40 8.88 -5.10
CA TYR A 129 6.83 9.96 -5.89
C TYR A 129 5.63 9.46 -6.71
N LEU A 130 4.47 10.08 -6.55
CA LEU A 130 3.28 9.72 -7.36
C LEU A 130 3.50 10.01 -8.84
N PHE A 131 4.24 11.07 -9.14
CA PHE A 131 4.64 11.42 -10.51
C PHE A 131 6.16 11.43 -10.57
N ASP A 132 6.71 10.42 -11.24
CA ASP A 132 8.14 10.29 -11.49
C ASP A 132 8.36 9.70 -12.89
N ASN A 133 9.48 10.04 -13.51
CA ASN A 133 9.78 9.60 -14.87
C ASN A 133 10.35 8.17 -14.92
N GLU A 134 10.90 7.68 -13.82
CA GLU A 134 11.59 6.39 -13.73
C GLU A 134 10.86 5.43 -12.78
N HIS A 135 10.41 5.93 -11.63
CA HIS A 135 9.83 5.13 -10.54
C HIS A 135 8.51 5.71 -10.00
N PRO A 136 7.48 5.91 -10.85
CA PRO A 136 6.20 6.44 -10.38
C PRO A 136 5.51 5.43 -9.46
N PHE A 137 5.16 5.85 -8.25
CA PHE A 137 4.58 4.99 -7.22
C PHE A 137 3.31 4.29 -7.72
N TYR A 138 3.25 2.96 -7.58
CA TYR A 138 2.19 2.06 -8.06
C TYR A 138 1.82 2.18 -9.55
N GLN A 139 2.74 2.66 -10.38
CA GLN A 139 2.54 2.88 -11.81
C GLN A 139 3.71 2.31 -12.62
N VAL A 140 3.52 2.27 -13.94
CA VAL A 140 4.58 2.00 -14.90
C VAL A 140 4.77 3.24 -15.77
N THR A 141 5.99 3.43 -16.27
CA THR A 141 6.28 4.54 -17.19
C THR A 141 5.57 4.31 -18.52
N GLN A 142 5.34 5.39 -19.28
CA GLN A 142 4.78 5.28 -20.63
C GLN A 142 5.66 4.42 -21.54
N GLU A 143 6.98 4.52 -21.39
CA GLU A 143 7.91 3.68 -22.13
C GLU A 143 7.67 2.20 -21.82
N GLU A 144 7.59 1.81 -20.54
CA GLU A 144 7.34 0.41 -20.14
C GLU A 144 5.99 -0.10 -20.62
N LEU A 145 4.93 0.72 -20.52
CA LEU A 145 3.59 0.38 -21.02
C LEU A 145 3.59 0.09 -22.53
N LEU A 146 4.37 0.85 -23.31
CA LEU A 146 4.40 0.77 -24.77
C LEU A 146 5.43 -0.21 -25.33
N LYS A 147 6.32 -0.77 -24.48
CA LYS A 147 7.32 -1.77 -24.90
C LYS A 147 6.69 -3.04 -25.49
N ARG A 148 5.48 -3.38 -25.06
CA ARG A 148 4.82 -4.65 -25.40
C ARG A 148 3.53 -4.38 -26.17
N PRO A 149 3.28 -5.08 -27.29
CA PRO A 149 2.06 -4.90 -28.05
C PRO A 149 0.83 -5.42 -27.28
N ILE A 150 -0.26 -4.67 -27.34
CA ILE A 150 -1.55 -5.07 -26.78
C ILE A 150 -2.29 -5.90 -27.84
N LYS A 151 -2.75 -7.08 -27.42
CA LYS A 151 -3.51 -8.00 -28.25
C LYS A 151 -4.78 -7.34 -28.76
N ALA A 152 -4.91 -7.28 -30.08
CA ALA A 152 -6.08 -6.78 -30.78
C ALA A 152 -7.32 -7.65 -30.54
N GLY A 153 -7.93 -7.51 -29.36
CA GLY A 153 -9.18 -8.15 -28.97
C GLY A 153 -10.26 -7.11 -28.73
N ARG A 154 -10.13 -6.35 -27.63
CA ARG A 154 -11.03 -5.23 -27.29
C ARG A 154 -10.55 -3.87 -27.83
N GLY A 155 -9.52 -3.89 -28.68
CA GLY A 155 -8.77 -2.72 -29.14
C GLY A 155 -7.26 -3.01 -29.09
N GLY A 156 -6.46 -2.24 -29.84
CA GLY A 156 -4.99 -2.30 -29.81
C GLY A 156 -4.34 -1.28 -28.87
N ASN A 157 -5.16 -0.50 -28.15
CA ASN A 157 -4.71 0.56 -27.25
C ASN A 157 -4.86 0.13 -25.77
N PRO A 158 -4.12 0.76 -24.84
CA PRO A 158 -4.36 0.60 -23.41
C PRO A 158 -5.81 0.92 -23.05
N THR A 159 -6.36 0.21 -22.05
CA THR A 159 -7.68 0.55 -21.53
C THR A 159 -7.63 1.92 -20.87
N GLU A 160 -8.51 2.82 -21.27
CA GLU A 160 -8.70 4.10 -20.58
C GLU A 160 -9.52 3.90 -19.31
N VAL A 161 -8.99 4.41 -18.20
CA VAL A 161 -9.62 4.35 -16.89
C VAL A 161 -9.80 5.77 -16.39
N GLU A 162 -11.06 6.20 -16.29
CA GLU A 162 -11.38 7.57 -15.90
C GLU A 162 -11.54 7.70 -14.38
N PRO A 163 -11.21 8.86 -13.79
CA PRO A 163 -11.36 9.07 -12.35
C PRO A 163 -12.76 8.77 -11.80
N LYS A 164 -13.81 9.07 -12.56
CA LYS A 164 -15.19 8.76 -12.17
C LYS A 164 -15.51 7.27 -12.07
N THR A 165 -14.74 6.41 -12.74
CA THR A 165 -14.92 4.95 -12.75
C THR A 165 -14.13 4.25 -11.63
N ILE A 166 -13.03 4.86 -11.17
CA ILE A 166 -12.25 4.36 -10.02
C ILE A 166 -12.70 4.99 -8.71
N ASN A 167 -13.32 6.16 -8.74
CA ASN A 167 -13.94 6.75 -7.57
C ASN A 167 -15.18 5.92 -7.19
N ARG A 168 -15.05 5.12 -6.13
CA ARG A 168 -16.08 4.19 -5.67
C ARG A 168 -17.01 4.79 -4.62
N THR A 169 -16.94 6.09 -4.31
CA THR A 169 -17.97 6.72 -3.46
C THR A 169 -19.34 6.62 -4.11
N ILE A 170 -19.38 6.74 -5.44
CA ILE A 170 -20.56 6.53 -6.27
C ILE A 170 -20.15 5.72 -7.48
N SER A 171 -20.67 4.50 -7.59
CA SER A 171 -20.31 3.60 -8.68
C SER A 171 -21.01 4.01 -9.97
N GLU A 172 -20.23 4.25 -11.02
CA GLU A 172 -20.70 4.42 -12.39
C GLU A 172 -19.74 3.79 -13.41
N SER A 173 -20.21 3.64 -14.64
CA SER A 173 -19.41 3.15 -15.77
C SER A 173 -19.76 3.91 -17.04
N GLY A 174 -18.96 3.73 -18.09
CA GLY A 174 -19.28 4.28 -19.42
C GLY A 174 -20.67 3.85 -19.95
N ASN A 175 -21.22 2.74 -19.45
CA ASN A 175 -22.54 2.23 -19.84
C ASN A 175 -23.66 2.55 -18.84
N LYS A 176 -23.32 2.98 -17.62
CA LYS A 176 -24.27 3.22 -16.51
C LYS A 176 -23.84 4.45 -15.72
N VAL A 177 -24.42 5.59 -16.07
CA VAL A 177 -24.14 6.87 -15.40
C VAL A 177 -24.88 6.95 -14.06
N ALA A 178 -24.25 7.52 -13.04
CA ALA A 178 -24.92 7.81 -11.78
C ALA A 178 -25.86 9.02 -11.92
N LEU A 179 -27.17 8.77 -11.74
CA LEU A 179 -28.23 9.78 -11.83
C LEU A 179 -28.27 10.72 -10.62
N PHE A 180 -28.02 10.18 -9.41
CA PHE A 180 -28.04 10.94 -8.16
C PHE A 180 -26.62 11.12 -7.62
N SER A 181 -25.81 11.86 -8.36
CA SER A 181 -24.43 12.19 -7.97
C SER A 181 -24.34 13.63 -7.44
N PRO A 182 -23.73 13.87 -6.27
CA PRO A 182 -23.41 15.21 -5.78
C PRO A 182 -22.36 15.90 -6.65
N ARG A 183 -21.57 15.14 -7.43
CA ARG A 183 -20.73 15.67 -8.52
C ARG A 183 -21.49 15.56 -9.84
N TYR A 184 -21.86 16.70 -10.41
CA TYR A 184 -22.49 16.79 -11.73
C TYR A 184 -21.42 16.85 -12.84
N GLU A 185 -21.76 16.42 -14.07
CA GLU A 185 -20.78 16.25 -15.17
C GLU A 185 -20.25 17.57 -15.74
N THR A 186 -20.98 18.68 -15.59
CA THR A 186 -20.59 19.97 -16.18
C THR A 186 -19.15 20.34 -15.83
N GLY A 187 -18.38 20.69 -16.86
CA GLY A 187 -16.95 21.03 -16.71
C GLY A 187 -16.05 19.84 -16.36
N GLY A 188 -16.49 18.60 -16.62
CA GLY A 188 -15.73 17.38 -16.35
C GLY A 188 -15.51 17.10 -14.87
N ASN A 189 -16.35 17.66 -13.99
CA ASN A 189 -16.15 17.63 -12.53
C ASN A 189 -16.12 16.22 -11.93
N LYS A 190 -16.80 15.25 -12.56
CA LYS A 190 -16.70 13.83 -12.15
C LYS A 190 -15.32 13.23 -12.39
N ASN A 191 -14.58 13.76 -13.36
CA ASN A 191 -13.24 13.32 -13.73
C ASN A 191 -12.10 14.13 -13.10
N ARG A 192 -12.38 14.93 -12.06
CA ARG A 192 -11.37 15.71 -11.35
C ARG A 192 -11.00 15.04 -10.02
N LEU A 193 -9.73 14.71 -9.87
CA LEU A 193 -9.12 14.32 -8.59
C LEU A 193 -7.93 15.22 -8.32
N ASN A 194 -7.72 15.58 -7.06
CA ASN A 194 -6.42 16.07 -6.62
C ASN A 194 -5.44 14.90 -6.46
N GLU A 195 -4.16 15.21 -6.29
CA GLU A 195 -3.08 14.23 -6.18
C GLU A 195 -3.26 13.27 -4.99
N ALA A 196 -3.77 13.77 -3.85
CA ALA A 196 -4.02 12.97 -2.67
C ALA A 196 -5.15 11.95 -2.91
N GLU A 197 -6.25 12.38 -3.52
CA GLU A 197 -7.34 11.50 -3.95
C GLU A 197 -6.84 10.46 -4.94
N LEU A 198 -6.04 10.87 -5.93
CA LEU A 198 -5.48 9.96 -6.92
C LEU A 198 -4.60 8.88 -6.25
N ALA A 199 -3.73 9.24 -5.32
CA ALA A 199 -2.90 8.28 -4.59
C ALA A 199 -3.76 7.21 -3.90
N ARG A 200 -4.80 7.63 -3.16
CA ARG A 200 -5.68 6.70 -2.44
C ARG A 200 -6.50 5.81 -3.38
N TRP A 201 -7.06 6.39 -4.45
CA TRP A 201 -7.84 5.62 -5.44
C TRP A 201 -6.96 4.67 -6.25
N LEU A 202 -5.73 5.06 -6.60
CA LEU A 202 -4.76 4.21 -7.29
C LEU A 202 -4.43 2.96 -6.46
N ILE A 203 -4.10 3.13 -5.18
CA ILE A 203 -3.81 2.02 -4.26
C ILE A 203 -5.00 1.06 -4.18
N LEU A 204 -6.22 1.60 -3.99
CA LEU A 204 -7.42 0.76 -3.97
C LEU A 204 -7.64 0.05 -5.30
N TYR A 205 -7.51 0.77 -6.42
CA TYR A 205 -7.81 0.26 -7.76
C TYR A 205 -6.91 -0.93 -8.13
N GLN A 206 -5.62 -0.90 -7.78
CA GLN A 206 -4.73 -2.06 -7.96
C GLN A 206 -5.28 -3.33 -7.26
N GLY A 207 -5.91 -3.14 -6.12
CA GLY A 207 -6.54 -4.21 -5.35
C GLY A 207 -7.91 -4.67 -5.87
N VAL A 208 -8.71 -3.79 -6.48
CA VAL A 208 -10.10 -4.07 -6.91
C VAL A 208 -10.31 -4.01 -8.42
N VAL A 209 -9.25 -3.99 -9.22
CA VAL A 209 -9.37 -3.99 -10.68
C VAL A 209 -10.00 -5.29 -11.18
N GLY A 210 -11.01 -5.19 -12.04
CA GLY A 210 -11.65 -6.34 -12.66
C GLY A 210 -10.85 -6.88 -13.84
N THR A 211 -11.07 -8.14 -14.21
CA THR A 211 -10.43 -8.73 -15.41
C THR A 211 -10.84 -8.01 -16.69
N GLY A 212 -12.06 -7.44 -16.71
CA GLY A 212 -12.62 -6.74 -17.85
C GLY A 212 -12.01 -5.36 -18.11
N ASP A 213 -11.39 -4.75 -17.10
CA ASP A 213 -10.75 -3.44 -17.19
C ASP A 213 -9.32 -3.55 -17.74
N LYS A 214 -8.74 -4.76 -17.76
CA LYS A 214 -7.36 -5.00 -18.18
C LYS A 214 -7.28 -5.27 -19.68
N ALA A 215 -6.47 -4.48 -20.37
CA ALA A 215 -5.93 -4.87 -21.68
C ALA A 215 -5.01 -6.09 -21.50
N ARG A 216 -4.79 -6.85 -22.59
CA ARG A 216 -3.93 -8.05 -22.58
C ARG A 216 -2.78 -7.85 -23.53
N TYR A 217 -1.55 -8.05 -23.08
CA TYR A 217 -0.38 -8.09 -23.97
C TYR A 217 -0.38 -9.35 -24.83
N GLU A 218 0.13 -9.26 -26.06
CA GLU A 218 0.15 -10.39 -27.01
C GLU A 218 0.91 -11.60 -26.48
N GLU A 219 2.07 -11.34 -25.86
CA GLU A 219 2.97 -12.34 -25.28
C GLU A 219 2.46 -12.94 -23.96
N PHE A 220 1.41 -12.39 -23.34
CA PHE A 220 0.94 -12.87 -22.05
C PHE A 220 0.16 -14.18 -22.20
N GLU A 221 0.81 -15.29 -21.83
CA GLU A 221 0.21 -16.62 -21.75
C GLU A 221 -0.56 -16.77 -20.44
N GLY A 222 -1.87 -16.49 -20.47
CA GLY A 222 -2.72 -16.64 -19.29
C GLY A 222 -4.06 -15.91 -19.41
N THR A 223 -4.82 -15.92 -18.32
CA THR A 223 -6.01 -15.07 -18.15
C THR A 223 -5.66 -13.91 -17.22
N ASN A 224 -6.21 -12.73 -17.51
CA ASN A 224 -6.06 -11.59 -16.63
C ASN A 224 -6.63 -11.95 -15.24
N SER A 225 -5.82 -11.84 -14.20
CA SER A 225 -6.26 -12.00 -12.83
C SER A 225 -7.06 -10.77 -12.38
N LYS A 226 -7.97 -10.96 -11.42
CA LYS A 226 -8.59 -9.85 -10.69
C LYS A 226 -7.58 -9.26 -9.72
N GLY A 227 -7.81 -8.02 -9.28
CA GLY A 227 -7.07 -7.48 -8.15
C GLY A 227 -7.27 -8.36 -6.90
N TRP A 228 -6.25 -8.42 -6.04
CA TRP A 228 -6.21 -9.39 -4.93
C TRP A 228 -7.39 -9.26 -3.97
N ILE A 229 -7.85 -8.04 -3.69
CA ILE A 229 -8.93 -7.80 -2.74
C ILE A 229 -10.33 -7.84 -3.38
N TYR A 230 -10.42 -8.07 -4.71
CA TYR A 230 -11.68 -7.99 -5.46
C TYR A 230 -12.75 -8.97 -4.96
N ASP A 231 -12.38 -10.23 -4.70
CA ASP A 231 -13.30 -11.30 -4.33
C ASP A 231 -13.14 -11.76 -2.86
N ILE A 232 -12.39 -11.03 -2.03
CA ILE A 232 -12.14 -11.43 -0.63
C ILE A 232 -13.02 -10.63 0.34
N GLY A 233 -13.60 -11.33 1.33
CA GLY A 233 -14.21 -10.72 2.50
C GLY A 233 -13.13 -10.36 3.54
N GLY A 234 -12.35 -9.31 3.28
CA GLY A 234 -11.24 -8.93 4.15
C GLY A 234 -11.68 -8.64 5.59
N ILE A 235 -10.95 -9.20 6.55
CA ILE A 235 -11.13 -8.95 7.99
C ILE A 235 -9.85 -8.28 8.50
N ALA A 236 -10.02 -7.23 9.31
CA ALA A 236 -8.91 -6.57 10.01
C ALA A 236 -9.32 -6.33 11.47
N LEU A 237 -8.36 -6.50 12.37
CA LEU A 237 -8.54 -6.17 13.78
C LEU A 237 -8.46 -4.66 13.98
N ARG A 238 -9.20 -4.13 14.95
CA ARG A 238 -9.20 -2.71 15.30
C ARG A 238 -8.83 -2.54 16.76
N GLY A 239 -7.85 -1.69 17.02
CA GLY A 239 -7.45 -1.27 18.37
C GLY A 239 -8.10 0.04 18.81
N ARG A 240 -7.60 0.61 19.90
CA ARG A 240 -8.02 1.92 20.44
C ARG A 240 -7.50 3.11 19.62
N ASN A 241 -6.39 2.91 18.93
CA ASN A 241 -5.77 3.87 18.02
C ASN A 241 -5.18 3.15 16.79
N LEU A 242 -4.62 3.92 15.86
CA LEU A 242 -4.04 3.40 14.64
C LEU A 242 -2.81 2.54 14.91
N PHE A 243 -1.98 2.88 15.91
CA PHE A 243 -0.85 2.05 16.34
C PHE A 243 -1.29 0.64 16.73
N GLU A 244 -2.26 0.50 17.64
CA GLU A 244 -2.79 -0.80 18.06
C GLU A 244 -3.43 -1.54 16.88
N THR A 245 -4.13 -0.82 16.01
CA THR A 245 -4.71 -1.39 14.79
C THR A 245 -3.62 -1.95 13.88
N LEU A 246 -2.49 -1.25 13.68
CA LEU A 246 -1.37 -1.76 12.89
C LEU A 246 -0.76 -3.01 13.54
N LEU A 247 -0.44 -2.96 14.82
CA LEU A 247 0.21 -4.06 15.55
C LEU A 247 -0.65 -5.32 15.64
N LEU A 248 -1.96 -5.18 15.86
CA LEU A 248 -2.89 -6.31 15.88
C LEU A 248 -2.98 -7.01 14.52
N ASN A 249 -2.68 -6.32 13.42
CA ASN A 249 -2.68 -6.91 12.07
C ASN A 249 -1.25 -7.19 11.55
N LEU A 250 -0.20 -6.95 12.34
CA LEU A 250 1.20 -7.16 11.97
C LEU A 250 1.66 -8.55 12.41
N VAL A 251 1.31 -9.56 11.62
CA VAL A 251 1.70 -10.96 11.87
C VAL A 251 3.12 -11.21 11.35
N LEU A 252 4.15 -10.92 12.15
CA LEU A 252 5.54 -10.97 11.70
C LEU A 252 5.98 -12.37 11.25
N LEU A 253 5.55 -13.40 11.97
CA LEU A 253 5.85 -14.79 11.61
C LEU A 253 4.79 -15.33 10.64
N HIS A 254 5.22 -15.74 9.45
CA HIS A 254 4.31 -16.33 8.47
C HIS A 254 3.72 -17.66 9.01
N PRO A 255 2.41 -17.91 8.90
CA PRO A 255 1.78 -19.11 9.47
C PRO A 255 2.20 -20.42 8.78
N GLU A 256 2.63 -20.35 7.52
CA GLU A 256 3.17 -21.49 6.78
C GLU A 256 4.70 -21.44 6.78
N GLU A 257 5.34 -22.51 7.29
CA GLU A 257 6.80 -22.64 7.45
C GLU A 257 7.58 -22.44 6.15
N ALA A 258 7.03 -22.88 5.01
CA ALA A 258 7.67 -22.78 3.69
C ALA A 258 7.99 -21.34 3.24
N TYR A 259 7.41 -20.32 3.89
CA TYR A 259 7.70 -18.91 3.60
C TYR A 259 8.48 -18.20 4.71
N GLN A 260 8.79 -18.88 5.82
CA GLN A 260 9.45 -18.23 6.96
C GLN A 260 10.94 -17.94 6.72
N THR A 261 11.59 -18.69 5.84
CA THR A 261 12.97 -18.40 5.41
C THR A 261 13.05 -17.44 4.22
N THR A 262 11.89 -17.08 3.64
CA THR A 262 11.83 -16.32 2.39
C THR A 262 11.98 -14.81 2.59
N ILE A 263 12.79 -14.17 1.75
CA ILE A 263 13.00 -12.72 1.75
C ILE A 263 11.68 -12.02 1.43
N GLN A 264 11.26 -11.13 2.33
CA GLN A 264 10.16 -10.21 2.07
C GLN A 264 10.55 -9.22 0.95
N ARG A 265 9.79 -9.25 -0.16
CA ARG A 265 9.99 -8.42 -1.35
C ARG A 265 8.75 -7.57 -1.62
N PRO A 266 8.53 -6.47 -0.87
CA PRO A 266 7.46 -5.54 -1.22
C PRO A 266 7.69 -4.98 -2.63
N CYS A 267 6.60 -4.83 -3.38
CA CYS A 267 6.59 -4.34 -4.76
C CYS A 267 6.62 -2.81 -4.87
#